data_AF-A0A919ZZE5-F1
#
_entry.id   AF-A0A919ZZE5-F1
#
_cell.length_a   1.000
_cell.length_b   1.000
_cell.length_c   1.000
_cell.angle_alpha   90.00
_cell.angle_beta   90.00
_cell.angle_gamma   90.00
#
_symmetry.space_group_name_H-M   'P 1'
#
loop_
_entity.id
_entity.type
_entity.pdbx_description
1 polymer ?
#
loop_
_entity_poly.entity_id
_entity_poly.type
_entity_poly.pdbx_seq_one_letter_code
_entity_poly.pdbx_strand_id
1 'polypeptide(L)' 'MHIVFRNFKFIIFLFFLSLNFNSYLHAHMRGTFISEKEAKNRSLEIGCEGIHKIKDKWMPCKNEKELHIYLRK' A
#
# COMPACT_ATOMS: atom_id res chain seq x y z
N MET A 1 13.38 37.19 -19.68
CA MET A 1 12.88 35.78 -19.73
C MET A 1 13.61 34.81 -18.77
N HIS A 2 14.45 35.29 -17.83
CA HIS A 2 15.16 34.41 -16.87
C HIS A 2 14.36 34.04 -15.61
N ILE A 3 13.40 34.87 -15.21
CA ILE A 3 12.62 34.69 -13.96
C ILE A 3 11.62 33.53 -14.09
N VAL A 4 11.01 33.36 -15.27
CA VAL A 4 10.03 32.28 -15.54
C VAL A 4 10.71 30.90 -15.52
N PHE A 5 11.91 30.79 -16.10
CA PHE A 5 12.69 29.54 -16.11
C PHE A 5 13.15 29.10 -14.72
N ARG A 6 13.45 30.04 -13.81
CA ARG A 6 13.85 29.72 -12.42
C ARG A 6 12.71 29.09 -11.63
N ASN A 7 11.49 29.60 -11.81
CA ASN A 7 10.29 29.08 -11.15
C ASN A 7 9.87 27.73 -11.74
N PHE A 8 10.10 27.50 -13.04
CA PHE A 8 9.79 26.23 -13.69
C PHE A 8 10.58 25.05 -13.10
N LYS A 9 11.87 25.27 -12.79
CA LYS A 9 12.71 24.24 -12.15
C LYS A 9 12.24 23.89 -10.73
N PHE A 10 11.73 24.88 -10.00
CA PHE A 10 11.16 24.70 -8.65
C PHE A 10 9.80 23.99 -8.69
N ILE A 11 8.96 24.31 -9.68
CA ILE A 11 7.67 23.64 -9.90
C ILE A 11 7.87 22.17 -10.29
N ILE A 12 8.84 21.89 -11.17
CA ILE A 12 9.23 20.51 -11.52
C ILE A 12 9.69 19.74 -10.28
N PHE A 13 10.53 20.35 -9.44
CA PHE A 13 10.99 19.74 -8.19
C PHE A 13 9.82 19.43 -7.24
N LEU A 14 8.89 20.37 -7.05
CA LEU A 14 7.69 20.15 -6.22
C LEU A 14 6.76 19.06 -6.80
N PHE A 15 6.65 18.95 -8.12
CA PHE A 15 5.87 17.91 -8.78
C PHE A 15 6.47 16.51 -8.58
N PHE A 16 7.80 16.37 -8.66
CA PHE A 16 8.45 15.09 -8.35
C PHE A 16 8.38 14.73 -6.86
N LEU A 17 8.34 15.73 -5.97
CA LEU A 17 8.16 15.51 -4.53
C LEU A 17 6.75 15.01 -4.19
N SER A 18 5.71 15.55 -4.85
CA SER A 18 4.32 15.12 -4.63
C SER A 18 4.04 13.71 -5.17
N LEU A 19 4.67 13.31 -6.28
CA LEU A 19 4.54 11.96 -6.82
C LEU A 19 5.13 10.88 -5.90
N ASN A 20 6.20 11.18 -5.15
CA ASN A 20 6.82 10.22 -4.22
C ASN A 20 5.98 9.94 -2.96
N PHE A 21 5.06 10.83 -2.59
CA PHE A 21 4.31 10.66 -1.34
C PHE A 21 3.20 9.58 -1.45
N ASN A 22 2.66 9.37 -2.65
CA ASN A 22 1.57 8.40 -2.86
C ASN A 22 2.02 6.94 -2.77
N SER A 23 3.28 6.63 -3.08
CA SER A 23 3.79 5.25 -3.07
C SER A 23 3.96 4.70 -1.64
N TYR A 24 4.32 5.54 -0.68
CA TYR A 24 4.59 5.13 0.70
C TYR A 24 3.31 4.70 1.44
N LEU A 25 2.21 5.45 1.26
CA LEU A 25 0.91 5.12 1.87
C LEU A 25 0.32 3.81 1.30
N HIS A 26 0.56 3.54 0.02
CA HIS A 26 0.09 2.32 -0.62
C HIS A 26 0.88 1.08 -0.15
N ALA A 27 2.17 1.23 0.17
CA ALA A 27 3.01 0.14 0.67
C ALA A 27 2.55 -0.37 2.05
N HIS A 28 2.04 0.50 2.93
CA HIS A 28 1.56 0.09 4.27
C HIS A 28 0.15 -0.49 4.28
N MET A 29 -0.66 -0.31 3.23
CA MET A 29 -2.06 -0.74 3.18
C MET A 29 -2.27 -2.14 2.56
N ARG A 30 -1.24 -2.78 2.01
CA ARG A 30 -1.35 -4.04 1.26
C ARG A 30 -1.81 -5.27 2.06
N GLY A 31 -1.94 -5.15 3.38
CA GLY A 31 -2.30 -6.26 4.27
C GLY A 31 -3.67 -6.18 4.92
N THR A 32 -4.46 -5.10 4.73
CA THR A 32 -5.75 -4.97 5.42
C THR A 32 -6.85 -4.50 4.50
N PHE A 33 -8.01 -5.14 4.59
CA PHE A 33 -9.19 -4.96 3.77
C PHE A 33 -10.37 -4.51 4.63
N ILE A 34 -11.32 -3.81 4.02
CA ILE A 34 -12.55 -3.38 4.70
C ILE A 34 -13.53 -4.56 4.80
N SER A 35 -13.54 -5.42 3.78
CA SER A 35 -14.44 -6.56 3.69
C SER A 35 -13.73 -7.88 4.00
N GLU A 36 -14.40 -8.73 4.77
CA GLU A 36 -13.97 -10.11 5.04
C GLU A 36 -13.80 -10.91 3.74
N LYS A 37 -14.73 -10.73 2.80
CA LYS A 37 -14.70 -11.41 1.49
C LYS A 37 -13.46 -11.03 0.69
N GLU A 38 -13.07 -9.76 0.75
CA GLU A 38 -11.91 -9.25 0.04
C GLU A 38 -10.61 -9.80 0.66
N ALA A 39 -10.53 -9.84 2.00
CA ALA A 39 -9.41 -10.48 2.69
C ALA A 39 -9.33 -11.98 2.38
N LYS A 40 -10.45 -12.69 2.31
CA LYS A 40 -10.49 -14.11 1.94
C LYS A 40 -10.06 -14.35 0.50
N ASN A 41 -10.55 -13.55 -0.44
CA ASN A 41 -10.10 -13.64 -1.83
C ASN A 41 -8.60 -13.40 -1.92
N ARG A 42 -8.08 -12.39 -1.19
CA ARG A 42 -6.65 -12.13 -1.16
C ARG A 42 -5.85 -13.28 -0.55
N SER A 43 -6.36 -13.93 0.49
CA SER A 43 -5.67 -15.08 1.10
C SER A 43 -5.51 -16.23 0.09
N LEU A 44 -6.54 -16.48 -0.72
CA LEU A 44 -6.50 -17.46 -1.81
C LEU A 44 -5.51 -17.07 -2.91
N GLU A 45 -5.50 -15.79 -3.31
CA GLU A 45 -4.56 -15.28 -4.34
C GLU A 45 -3.10 -15.43 -3.93
N ILE A 46 -2.78 -15.18 -2.66
CA ILE A 46 -1.40 -15.28 -2.14
C ILE A 46 -1.06 -16.70 -1.64
N GLY A 47 -2.04 -17.61 -1.62
CA GLY A 47 -1.85 -19.02 -1.24
C GLY A 47 -1.71 -19.25 0.26
N CYS A 48 -2.23 -18.36 1.10
CA CYS A 48 -2.26 -18.54 2.55
C CYS A 48 -3.68 -18.85 3.06
N GLU A 49 -3.75 -19.54 4.18
CA GLU A 49 -5.02 -19.97 4.77
C GLU A 49 -5.49 -19.02 5.88
N GLY A 50 -6.80 -18.80 5.90
CA GLY A 50 -7.46 -18.05 6.95
C GLY A 50 -7.51 -16.54 6.72
N ILE A 51 -8.23 -15.89 7.64
CA ILE A 51 -8.46 -14.46 7.71
C ILE A 51 -8.44 -14.06 9.18
N HIS A 52 -7.92 -12.87 9.46
CA HIS A 52 -7.81 -12.35 10.82
C HIS A 52 -8.38 -10.94 10.91
N LYS A 53 -9.30 -10.71 11.84
CA LYS A 53 -9.86 -9.37 12.08
C LYS A 53 -8.92 -8.55 12.96
N ILE A 54 -8.46 -7.42 12.45
CA ILE A 54 -7.67 -6.42 13.19
C ILE A 54 -8.52 -5.18 13.36
N LYS A 55 -9.01 -4.95 14.59
CA LYS A 55 -9.96 -3.86 14.90
C LYS A 55 -11.16 -3.91 13.96
N ASP A 56 -11.28 -2.95 13.04
CA ASP A 56 -12.38 -2.82 12.08
C ASP A 56 -12.00 -3.28 10.66
N LYS A 57 -10.82 -3.88 10.49
CA LYS A 57 -10.30 -4.35 9.21
C LYS A 57 -10.06 -5.85 9.22
N TRP A 58 -9.92 -6.42 8.04
CA TRP A 58 -9.67 -7.83 7.78
C TRP A 58 -8.32 -8.02 7.12
N MET A 59 -7.52 -8.94 7.63
CA MET A 59 -6.22 -9.28 7.10
C MET A 59 -6.26 -10.70 6.52
N PRO A 60 -5.67 -10.95 5.35
CA PRO A 60 -5.51 -12.30 4.83
C PRO A 60 -4.47 -13.06 5.67
N CYS A 61 -4.56 -14.39 5.66
CA CYS A 61 -3.75 -15.31 6.46
C CYS A 61 -4.13 -15.31 7.95
N LYS A 62 -3.52 -16.21 8.73
CA LYS A 62 -3.82 -16.39 10.17
C LYS A 62 -3.40 -15.19 11.02
N ASN A 63 -2.31 -14.51 10.64
CA ASN A 63 -1.74 -13.37 11.36
C ASN A 63 -0.76 -12.59 10.47
N GLU A 64 -0.30 -11.43 10.96
CA GLU A 64 0.55 -10.50 10.22
C GLU A 64 1.92 -11.12 9.90
N LYS A 65 2.47 -11.90 10.84
CA LYS A 65 3.74 -12.61 10.65
C LYS A 65 3.67 -13.58 9.47
N GLU A 66 2.58 -14.34 9.37
CA GLU A 66 2.36 -15.25 8.25
C GLU A 66 2.14 -14.48 6.94
N LEU A 67 1.34 -13.42 6.96
CA LEU A 67 1.13 -12.57 5.80
C LEU A 67 2.46 -12.05 5.22
N HIS A 68 3.39 -11.61 6.07
CA HIS A 68 4.72 -11.17 5.62
C HIS A 68 5.56 -12.26 4.96
N ILE A 69 5.35 -13.54 5.30
CA ILE A 69 6.04 -14.66 4.64
C ILE A 69 5.55 -14.78 3.20
N TYR A 70 4.24 -14.69 2.97
CA TYR A 70 3.64 -14.82 1.64
C TYR A 70 3.85 -13.59 0.76
N LEU A 71 3.88 -12.38 1.33
CA LEU A 71 4.12 -11.15 0.57
C LEU A 71 5.60 -10.94 0.17
N ARG A 72 6.54 -11.67 0.78
CA ARG A 72 7.97 -11.59 0.46
C ARG A 72 8.39 -12.57 -0.65
N LYS A 73 7.57 -13.60 -0.92
CA LYS A 73 7.76 -14.50 -2.06
C LYS A 73 7.47 -13.78 -3.36
#